data_AF-A7F0T5-F1
#
_entry.id   AF-A7F0T5-F1
#
_cell.length_a   1.000
_cell.length_b   1.000
_cell.length_c   1.000
_cell.angle_alpha   90.00
_cell.angle_beta   90.00
_cell.angle_gamma   90.00
#
_symmetry.space_group_name_H-M   'P 1'
#
loop_
_entity.id
_entity.type
_entity.pdbx_description
1 polymer ?
#
loop_
_entity_poly.entity_id
_entity_poly.type
_entity_poly.pdbx_seq_one_letter_code
_entity_poly.pdbx_strand_id
1 'polypeptide(L)'
;MARHQSSSPTPIFETVQALAKGTKRLVYEVIFLNVENRMLQRVNEVLSKYRCTKKIQLHNRGVLTGQEAEDILSQQEVDNQIQRDERQNGGNSNRESSTSRCCSKCGRTGHNSRTCQNDIIDPRLLDS
;
A
#
# COMPACT_ATOMS: atom_id res chain seq x y z
N MET A 1 -13.31 71.57 -60.46
CA MET A 1 -11.92 71.13 -60.22
C MET A 1 -11.86 70.50 -58.83
N ALA A 2 -11.87 69.17 -58.75
CA ALA A 2 -11.87 68.45 -57.47
C ALA A 2 -10.43 68.41 -56.92
N ARG A 3 -10.22 68.93 -55.71
CA ARG A 3 -8.93 68.86 -55.00
C ARG A 3 -8.81 67.46 -54.39
N HIS A 4 -7.95 66.63 -54.97
CA HIS A 4 -7.58 65.34 -54.39
C HIS A 4 -6.62 65.61 -53.22
N GLN A 5 -7.09 65.38 -51.99
CA GLN A 5 -6.24 65.41 -50.79
C GLN A 5 -5.47 64.09 -50.75
N SER A 6 -4.21 64.08 -51.16
CA SER A 6 -3.31 62.95 -50.91
C SER A 6 -2.98 62.92 -49.41
N SER A 7 -3.44 61.88 -48.72
CA SER A 7 -3.03 61.56 -47.35
C SER A 7 -1.50 61.51 -47.27
N SER A 8 -0.90 62.04 -46.19
CA SER A 8 0.55 61.95 -46.02
C SER A 8 1.00 60.49 -45.84
N PRO A 9 2.29 60.15 -46.07
CA PRO A 9 2.82 58.78 -45.93
C PRO A 9 2.83 58.25 -44.48
N THR A 10 2.62 59.14 -43.52
CA THR A 10 2.74 58.94 -42.07
C THR A 10 1.87 57.80 -41.48
N PRO A 11 0.62 57.55 -41.93
CA PRO A 11 -0.26 56.54 -41.33
C PRO A 11 0.23 55.09 -41.53
N ILE A 12 0.92 54.80 -42.64
CA ILE A 12 1.42 53.45 -42.92
C ILE A 12 2.58 53.12 -41.98
N PHE A 13 3.47 54.07 -41.74
CA PHE A 13 4.61 53.84 -40.85
C PHE A 13 4.17 53.67 -39.39
N GLU A 14 3.21 54.48 -38.94
CA GLU A 14 2.64 54.38 -37.59
C GLU A 14 1.92 53.05 -37.36
N THR A 15 1.14 52.58 -38.34
CA THR A 15 0.46 51.27 -38.26
C THR A 15 1.45 50.12 -38.23
N VAL A 16 2.50 50.15 -39.05
CA VAL A 16 3.58 49.14 -39.02
C VAL A 16 4.31 49.17 -37.67
N GLN A 17 4.57 50.35 -37.11
CA GLN A 17 5.22 50.47 -35.80
C GLN A 17 4.32 49.94 -34.67
N ALA A 18 3.01 50.22 -34.71
CA ALA A 18 2.05 49.69 -33.76
C ALA A 18 1.97 48.16 -33.85
N LEU A 19 1.95 47.61 -35.06
CA LEU A 19 1.99 46.17 -35.30
C LEU A 19 3.26 45.55 -34.71
N ALA A 20 4.43 46.14 -34.98
CA ALA A 20 5.71 45.65 -34.45
C ALA A 20 5.73 45.64 -32.90
N LYS A 21 5.14 46.66 -32.26
CA LYS A 21 4.97 46.69 -30.79
C LYS A 21 4.02 45.59 -30.30
N GLY A 22 2.90 45.39 -31.00
CA GLY A 22 1.94 44.30 -30.70
C GLY A 22 2.59 42.91 -30.83
N THR A 23 3.32 42.66 -31.92
CA THR A 23 4.03 41.39 -32.14
C THR A 23 5.07 41.15 -31.06
N LYS A 24 5.83 42.16 -30.62
CA LYS A 24 6.78 42.02 -29.52
C LYS A 24 6.10 41.54 -28.23
N ARG A 25 4.96 42.13 -27.89
CA ARG A 25 4.18 41.72 -26.71
C ARG A 25 3.68 40.28 -26.83
N LEU A 26 3.13 39.92 -27.99
CA LEU A 26 2.66 38.56 -28.25
C LEU A 26 3.78 37.52 -28.17
N VAL A 27 4.98 37.84 -28.64
CA VAL A 27 6.13 36.92 -28.53
C VAL A 27 6.46 36.61 -27.08
N TYR A 28 6.49 37.62 -26.20
CA TYR A 28 6.72 37.38 -24.77
C TYR A 28 5.61 36.53 -24.14
N GLU A 29 4.35 36.82 -24.45
CA GLU A 29 3.21 36.03 -23.98
C GLU A 29 3.28 34.57 -24.48
N VAL A 30 3.61 34.35 -25.76
CA VAL A 30 3.79 33.02 -26.34
C VAL A 30 4.95 32.27 -25.69
N ILE A 31 6.06 32.93 -25.39
CA ILE A 31 7.18 32.29 -24.67
C ILE A 31 6.73 31.85 -23.28
N PHE A 32 6.06 32.73 -22.53
CA PHE A 32 5.57 32.42 -21.18
C PHE A 32 4.60 31.23 -21.20
N LEU A 33 3.60 31.28 -22.09
CA LEU A 33 2.64 30.20 -22.26
C LEU A 33 3.31 28.89 -22.67
N ASN A 34 4.32 28.92 -23.54
CA ASN A 34 5.05 27.71 -23.93
C ASN A 34 5.83 27.10 -22.76
N VAL A 35 6.42 27.90 -21.89
CA VAL A 35 7.12 27.41 -20.69
C VAL A 35 6.13 26.73 -19.75
N GLU A 36 5.01 27.38 -19.45
CA GLU A 36 3.96 26.82 -18.58
C GLU A 36 3.37 25.55 -19.18
N ASN A 37 3.06 25.55 -20.48
CA ASN A 37 2.51 24.38 -21.17
C ASN A 37 3.48 23.20 -21.11
N ARG A 38 4.79 23.42 -21.30
CA ARG A 38 5.80 22.36 -21.13
C ARG A 38 5.84 21.81 -19.70
N MET A 39 5.70 22.66 -18.68
CA MET A 39 5.65 22.21 -17.29
C MET A 39 4.40 21.37 -17.03
N LEU A 40 3.24 21.84 -17.48
CA LEU A 40 1.97 21.12 -17.35
C LEU A 40 2.01 19.77 -18.08
N GLN A 41 2.56 19.72 -19.28
CA GLN A 41 2.75 18.48 -20.04
C GLN A 41 3.62 17.47 -19.28
N ARG A 42 4.74 17.90 -18.70
CA ARG A 42 5.61 17.03 -17.89
C ARG A 42 4.87 16.46 -16.68
N VAL A 43 4.18 17.32 -15.92
CA VAL A 43 3.42 16.90 -14.73
C VAL A 43 2.29 15.95 -15.14
N ASN A 44 1.59 16.24 -16.23
CA ASN A 44 0.52 15.39 -16.76
C ASN A 44 1.04 14.04 -17.26
N GLU A 45 2.21 13.98 -17.88
CA GLU A 45 2.82 12.73 -18.33
C GLU A 45 3.13 11.82 -17.12
N VAL A 46 3.77 12.38 -16.08
CA VAL A 46 4.07 11.65 -14.84
C VAL A 46 2.78 11.17 -14.17
N LEU A 47 1.80 12.06 -14.04
CA LEU A 47 0.52 11.73 -13.42
C LEU A 47 -0.26 10.68 -14.23
N SER A 48 -0.23 10.77 -15.56
CA SER A 48 -0.88 9.80 -16.46
C SER A 48 -0.22 8.43 -16.36
N LYS A 49 1.11 8.37 -16.33
CA LYS A 49 1.87 7.13 -16.08
C LYS A 49 1.47 6.53 -14.73
N TYR A 50 1.46 7.32 -13.66
CA TYR A 50 1.05 6.88 -12.34
C TYR A 50 -0.39 6.32 -12.32
N ARG A 51 -1.34 7.05 -12.91
CA ARG A 51 -2.73 6.62 -13.03
C ARG A 51 -2.86 5.33 -13.83
N CYS A 52 -2.10 5.18 -14.92
CA CYS A 52 -2.08 3.97 -15.73
C CYS A 52 -1.54 2.78 -14.92
N THR A 53 -0.40 2.93 -14.24
CA THR A 53 0.16 1.90 -13.35
C THR A 53 -0.83 1.51 -12.27
N LYS A 54 -1.47 2.47 -11.59
CA LYS A 54 -2.48 2.19 -10.57
C LYS A 54 -3.70 1.48 -11.15
N LYS A 55 -4.17 1.87 -12.34
CA LYS A 55 -5.27 1.20 -13.05
C LYS A 55 -4.91 -0.24 -13.42
N ILE A 56 -3.70 -0.47 -13.94
CA ILE A 56 -3.19 -1.82 -14.26
C ILE A 56 -3.06 -2.64 -12.98
N GLN A 57 -2.55 -2.07 -11.88
CA GLN A 57 -2.50 -2.76 -10.59
C GLN A 57 -3.88 -3.15 -10.10
N LEU A 58 -4.87 -2.26 -10.17
CA LEU A 58 -6.26 -2.57 -9.79
C LEU A 58 -6.87 -3.64 -10.69
N HIS A 59 -6.64 -3.57 -12.00
CA HIS A 59 -7.09 -4.58 -12.96
C HIS A 59 -6.42 -5.94 -12.72
N ASN A 60 -5.09 -5.98 -12.51
CA ASN A 60 -4.32 -7.19 -12.25
C ASN A 60 -4.59 -7.77 -10.85
N ARG A 61 -5.00 -6.92 -9.89
CA ARG A 61 -5.53 -7.33 -8.58
C ARG A 61 -7.01 -7.72 -8.66
N GLY A 62 -7.59 -7.69 -9.86
CA GLY A 62 -8.92 -8.19 -10.22
C GLY A 62 -10.07 -7.22 -9.91
N VAL A 63 -11.02 -7.14 -10.84
CA VAL A 63 -12.44 -7.10 -10.45
C VAL A 63 -12.78 -8.55 -10.15
N LEU A 64 -12.91 -8.87 -8.87
CA LEU A 64 -13.44 -10.16 -8.44
C LEU A 64 -14.77 -10.39 -9.14
N THR A 65 -14.82 -11.31 -10.09
CA THR A 65 -16.08 -11.73 -10.70
C THR A 65 -16.96 -12.35 -9.60
N GLY A 66 -18.28 -12.28 -9.74
CA GLY A 66 -19.18 -12.89 -8.75
C GLY A 66 -18.86 -14.37 -8.49
N GLN A 67 -18.49 -15.10 -9.54
CA GLN A 67 -18.05 -16.49 -9.44
C GLN A 67 -16.75 -16.66 -8.67
N GLU A 68 -15.72 -15.85 -8.96
CA GLU A 68 -14.46 -15.90 -8.20
C GLU A 68 -14.67 -15.54 -6.72
N ALA A 69 -15.65 -14.67 -6.42
CA ALA A 69 -16.00 -14.35 -5.03
C ALA A 69 -16.71 -15.52 -4.35
N GLU A 70 -17.64 -16.18 -5.04
CA GLU A 70 -18.29 -17.39 -4.55
C GLU A 70 -17.30 -18.54 -4.35
N ASP A 71 -16.33 -18.71 -5.24
CA ASP A 71 -15.30 -19.74 -5.14
C ASP A 71 -14.38 -19.48 -3.94
N ILE A 72 -13.99 -18.21 -3.69
CA ILE A 72 -13.22 -17.83 -2.50
C ILE A 72 -14.01 -18.09 -1.22
N LEU A 73 -15.30 -17.72 -1.18
CA LEU A 73 -16.15 -17.96 -0.01
C LEU A 73 -16.34 -19.46 0.24
N SER A 74 -16.52 -20.24 -0.83
CA SER A 74 -16.66 -21.69 -0.77
C SER A 74 -15.38 -22.35 -0.25
N GLN A 75 -14.21 -21.93 -0.74
CA GLN A 75 -12.93 -22.40 -0.25
C GLN A 75 -12.73 -22.03 1.23
N GLN A 76 -13.10 -20.80 1.63
CA GLN A 76 -12.99 -20.35 3.01
C GLN A 76 -13.92 -21.14 3.96
N GLU A 77 -15.12 -21.50 3.54
CA GLU A 77 -16.03 -22.35 4.31
C GLU A 77 -15.43 -23.75 4.53
N VAL A 78 -14.86 -24.34 3.48
CA VAL A 78 -14.16 -25.63 3.54
C VAL A 78 -12.97 -25.57 4.49
N ASP A 79 -12.11 -24.55 4.38
CA ASP A 79 -10.94 -24.38 5.25
C ASP A 79 -11.35 -24.19 6.73
N ASN A 80 -12.44 -23.45 6.98
CA ASN A 80 -13.00 -23.29 8.32
C ASN A 80 -13.55 -24.62 8.87
N GLN A 81 -14.19 -25.43 8.04
CA GLN A 81 -14.71 -26.73 8.43
C GLN A 81 -13.57 -27.70 8.77
N ILE A 82 -12.54 -27.78 7.91
CA ILE A 82 -11.32 -28.56 8.18
C ILE A 82 -10.70 -28.13 9.50
N GLN A 83 -10.54 -26.82 9.73
CA GLN A 83 -9.97 -26.32 10.99
C GLN A 83 -10.83 -26.68 12.21
N ARG A 84 -12.17 -26.67 12.11
CA ARG A 84 -13.05 -27.12 13.20
C ARG A 84 -12.90 -28.61 13.44
N ASP A 85 -12.85 -29.41 12.38
CA ASP A 85 -12.72 -30.86 12.46
C ASP A 85 -11.36 -31.26 13.01
N GLU A 86 -10.28 -30.58 12.63
CA GLU A 86 -8.95 -30.78 13.24
C GLU A 86 -8.94 -30.44 14.73
N ARG A 87 -9.64 -29.37 15.16
CA ARG A 87 -9.76 -29.01 16.58
C ARG A 87 -10.62 -30.00 17.37
N GLN A 88 -11.67 -30.55 16.75
CA GLN A 88 -12.56 -31.52 17.38
C GLN A 88 -11.94 -32.92 17.40
N ASN A 89 -11.27 -33.33 16.32
CA ASN A 89 -10.61 -34.62 16.16
C ASN A 89 -9.24 -34.67 16.86
N GLY A 90 -8.57 -33.53 17.01
CA GLY A 90 -7.41 -33.37 17.91
C GLY A 90 -7.75 -33.53 19.40
N GLY A 91 -9.04 -33.63 19.73
CA GLY A 91 -9.52 -33.88 21.09
C GLY A 91 -9.38 -35.33 21.56
N ASN A 92 -8.93 -36.27 20.73
CA ASN A 92 -9.04 -37.70 21.05
C ASN A 92 -7.79 -38.57 20.81
N SER A 93 -6.59 -38.02 21.01
CA SER A 93 -5.36 -38.84 20.99
C SER A 93 -4.37 -38.51 22.11
N ASN A 94 -4.82 -38.03 23.29
CA ASN A 94 -3.92 -37.95 24.44
C ASN A 94 -4.57 -37.90 25.83
N ARG A 95 -5.63 -38.69 26.07
CA ARG A 95 -6.11 -38.95 27.44
C ARG A 95 -5.69 -40.29 28.02
N GLU A 96 -4.76 -40.97 27.34
CA GLU A 96 -4.16 -42.21 27.79
C GLU A 96 -2.66 -42.05 28.03
N SER A 97 -2.29 -40.96 28.69
CA SER A 97 -1.13 -40.97 29.59
C SER A 97 -1.38 -39.96 30.68
N SER A 98 -2.22 -40.35 31.64
CA SER A 98 -2.10 -39.90 33.02
C SER A 98 -0.71 -40.32 33.50
N THR A 99 0.34 -39.66 33.01
CA THR A 99 1.68 -39.74 33.60
C THR A 99 1.44 -39.39 35.06
N SER A 100 1.56 -40.41 35.91
CA SER A 100 1.32 -40.31 37.33
C SER A 100 2.00 -39.06 37.83
N ARG A 101 1.24 -38.08 38.35
CA ARG A 101 1.81 -36.77 38.71
C ARG A 101 2.97 -36.98 39.67
N CYS A 102 4.18 -36.75 39.20
CA CYS A 102 5.38 -36.78 40.01
C CYS A 102 5.59 -35.43 40.67
N CYS A 103 6.14 -35.43 41.87
CA CYS A 103 6.58 -34.23 42.55
C CYS A 103 7.69 -33.54 41.72
N SER A 104 7.51 -32.26 41.37
CA SER A 104 8.50 -31.51 40.56
C SER A 104 9.84 -31.30 41.27
N LYS A 105 9.92 -31.51 42.59
CA LYS A 105 11.16 -31.42 43.37
C LYS A 105 11.97 -32.72 43.39
N CYS A 106 11.31 -33.88 43.52
CA CYS A 106 11.99 -35.16 43.75
C CYS A 106 11.64 -36.28 42.76
N GLY A 107 10.74 -36.02 41.80
CA GLY A 107 10.36 -36.96 40.74
C GLY A 107 9.51 -38.16 41.21
N ARG A 108 9.19 -38.29 42.51
CA ARG A 108 8.37 -39.39 43.04
C ARG A 108 6.89 -39.07 43.01
N THR A 109 6.05 -40.08 42.86
CA THR A 109 4.58 -39.98 42.93
C THR A 109 4.09 -40.03 44.38
N GLY A 110 2.82 -39.69 44.62
CA GLY A 110 2.18 -39.78 45.96
C GLY A 110 2.26 -38.51 46.83
N HIS A 111 2.96 -37.47 46.40
CA HIS A 111 3.00 -36.16 47.06
C HIS A 111 3.27 -35.03 46.06
N ASN A 112 3.08 -33.77 46.48
CA ASN A 112 3.36 -32.60 45.64
C ASN A 112 4.57 -31.82 46.17
N SER A 113 5.05 -30.84 45.41
CA SER A 113 6.24 -30.04 45.76
C SER A 113 6.09 -29.23 47.06
N ARG A 114 4.86 -28.97 47.51
CA ARG A 114 4.58 -28.24 48.76
C ARG A 114 4.67 -29.14 49.99
N THR A 115 4.56 -30.46 49.82
CA THR A 115 4.63 -31.46 50.89
C THR A 115 5.84 -32.38 50.75
N CYS A 116 6.79 -32.02 49.89
CA CYS A 116 8.00 -32.79 49.67
C CYS A 116 8.95 -32.63 50.85
N GLN A 117 9.29 -33.73 51.51
CA GLN A 117 10.25 -33.75 52.62
C GLN A 117 11.71 -33.65 52.16
N ASN A 118 11.96 -33.73 50.84
CA ASN A 118 13.29 -33.52 50.24
C ASN A 118 13.50 -32.04 49.88
N ASP A 119 13.31 -31.14 50.84
CA ASP A 119 13.71 -29.75 50.68
C ASP A 119 15.24 -29.69 50.74
N ILE A 120 15.87 -29.82 49.57
CA ILE A 120 17.24 -29.42 49.21
C ILE A 120 18.26 -29.62 50.34
N ILE A 121 18.95 -30.77 50.31
CA ILE A 121 20.31 -30.80 50.88
C ILE A 121 21.12 -29.78 50.07
N ASP A 122 21.61 -28.75 50.74
CA ASP A 122 22.51 -27.75 50.16
C ASP A 122 23.76 -28.46 49.61
N PRO A 123 24.08 -28.35 48.30
CA PRO A 123 25.31 -28.91 47.75
C PRO A 123 26.60 -28.39 48.40
N ARG A 124 26.53 -27.37 49.27
CA ARG A 124 27.68 -26.79 49.98
C ARG A 124 28.03 -27.46 51.31
N LEU A 125 27.31 -28.50 51.75
CA LEU A 125 27.59 -29.20 53.02
C LEU A 125 28.18 -30.61 52.86
N LEU A 126 28.73 -30.94 51.69
CA LEU A 126 29.44 -32.22 51.46
C LEU A 126 30.96 -32.11 51.45
N ASP A 127 31.53 -31.01 51.95
CA ASP A 127 32.97 -30.89 52.22
C ASP A 127 33.21 -30.21 53.59
N SER A 128 33.02 -30.96 54.68
CA SER A 128 33.71 -30.82 55.98
C SER A 128 33.41 -32.01 56.88
#